data_AF-A0A933YLM4-F1
#
_entry.id   AF-A0A933YLM4-F1
#
_cell.length_a   1.000
_cell.length_b   1.000
_cell.length_c   1.000
_cell.angle_alpha   90.00
_cell.angle_beta   90.00
_cell.angle_gamma   90.00
#
_symmetry.space_group_name_H-M   'P 1'
#
loop_
_entity.id
_entity.type
_entity.pdbx_description
1 polymer ?
#
loop_
_entity_poly.entity_id
_entity_poly.type
_entity_poly.pdbx_seq_one_letter_code
_entity_poly.pdbx_strand_id
1 'polypeptide(L)' 'MEFREPEIKYVTEKGKPQAVILSLKDYERLLNAFEDLRDIQSAERRRNEPSIEYSTYRKKRLANTKSRR' A
#
# COMPACT_ATOMS: atom_id res chain seq x y z
N MET A 1 -1.91 17.61 11.38
CA MET A 1 -2.78 16.99 10.36
C MET A 1 -4.18 16.97 10.97
N GLU A 2 -5.12 17.75 10.47
CA GLU A 2 -6.50 17.70 10.99
C GLU A 2 -7.12 16.37 10.60
N PHE A 3 -7.39 15.54 11.60
CA PHE A 3 -8.21 14.35 11.47
C PHE A 3 -9.66 14.80 11.43
N ARG A 4 -10.21 14.84 10.22
CA ARG A 4 -11.64 14.98 10.01
C ARG A 4 -12.14 13.73 9.33
N GLU A 5 -13.33 13.30 9.69
CA GLU A 5 -14.01 12.27 8.92
C GLU A 5 -14.34 12.81 7.52
N PRO A 6 -14.17 12.00 6.47
CA PRO A 6 -14.60 12.39 5.14
C PRO A 6 -16.13 12.50 5.12
N GLU A 7 -16.66 13.53 4.45
CA GLU A 7 -18.09 13.60 4.19
C GLU A 7 -18.42 12.65 3.03
N ILE A 8 -19.23 11.63 3.31
CA ILE A 8 -19.57 10.56 2.36
C ILE A 8 -21.07 10.58 2.09
N LYS A 9 -21.46 10.47 0.83
CA LYS A 9 -22.85 10.21 0.43
C LYS A 9 -22.96 8.80 -0.13
N TYR A 10 -23.99 8.06 0.27
CA TYR A 10 -24.23 6.71 -0.22
C TYR A 10 -25.19 6.72 -1.41
N VAL A 11 -24.87 5.94 -2.44
CA VAL A 11 -25.76 5.64 -3.55
C VAL A 11 -26.33 4.24 -3.31
N THR A 12 -27.66 4.15 -3.21
CA THR A 12 -28.37 2.90 -2.92
C THR A 12 -29.26 2.49 -4.08
N GLU A 13 -29.32 1.20 -4.38
CA GLU A 13 -30.27 0.60 -5.31
C GLU A 13 -31.12 -0.45 -4.58
N LYS A 14 -32.45 -0.34 -4.67
CA LYS A 14 -33.41 -1.24 -3.96
C LYS A 14 -33.11 -1.36 -2.45
N GLY A 15 -32.72 -0.25 -1.82
CA GLY A 15 -32.36 -0.19 -0.40
C GLY A 15 -31.00 -0.79 -0.05
N LYS A 16 -30.21 -1.24 -1.03
CA LYS A 16 -28.86 -1.77 -0.81
C LYS A 16 -27.79 -0.76 -1.27
N PRO A 17 -26.73 -0.49 -0.47
CA PRO A 17 -25.65 0.39 -0.88
C PRO A 17 -24.86 -0.23 -2.05
N GLN A 18 -24.66 0.55 -3.10
CA GLN A 18 -23.93 0.16 -4.32
C GLN A 18 -22.65 0.96 -4.50
N ALA A 19 -22.68 2.25 -4.17
CA ALA A 19 -21.51 3.11 -4.32
C ALA A 19 -21.49 4.20 -3.25
N VAL A 20 -20.35 4.89 -3.16
CA VAL A 20 -20.13 6.05 -2.31
C VAL A 20 -19.61 7.20 -3.14
N ILE A 21 -20.07 8.40 -2.82
CA ILE A 21 -19.57 9.66 -3.36
C ILE A 21 -18.81 10.36 -2.24
N LEU A 22 -17.57 10.72 -2.52
CA LEU A 22 -16.67 11.46 -1.64
C LEU A 22 -15.90 12.50 -2.45
N SER A 23 -15.30 13.47 -1.76
CA SER A 23 -14.43 14.43 -2.43
C SER A 23 -13.18 13.73 -2.99
N LEU A 24 -12.66 14.24 -4.12
CA LEU A 24 -11.43 13.70 -4.70
C LEU A 24 -10.27 13.72 -3.68
N LYS A 25 -10.15 14.82 -2.93
CA LYS A 25 -9.13 14.98 -1.90
C LYS A 25 -9.21 13.90 -0.81
N ASP A 26 -10.41 13.54 -0.40
CA ASP A 26 -10.59 12.49 0.62
C ASP A 26 -10.32 11.10 0.02
N TYR A 27 -10.65 10.88 -1.26
CA TYR A 27 -10.31 9.65 -1.97
C TYR A 27 -8.80 9.44 -2.08
N GLU A 28 -8.06 10.45 -2.51
CA GLU A 28 -6.60 10.42 -2.61
C GLU A 28 -5.94 10.17 -1.23
N ARG A 29 -6.48 10.79 -0.18
CA ARG A 29 -6.02 10.55 1.20
C ARG A 29 -6.22 9.09 1.62
N LEU A 30 -7.37 8.50 1.30
CA LEU A 30 -7.65 7.10 1.60
C LEU A 30 -6.71 6.16 0.83
N LEU A 31 -6.42 6.47 -0.43
CA LEU A 31 -5.46 5.70 -1.23
C LEU A 31 -4.06 5.75 -0.62
N ASN A 32 -3.55 6.94 -0.29
CA ASN A 32 -2.23 7.10 0.31
C ASN A 32 -2.14 6.35 1.65
N ALA A 33 -3.15 6.48 2.52
CA ALA A 33 -3.19 5.76 3.78
C ALA A 33 -3.22 4.23 3.58
N PHE A 34 -3.91 3.76 2.53
CA PHE A 34 -3.92 2.34 2.19
C PHE A 34 -2.53 1.85 1.72
N GLU A 35 -1.82 2.63 0.91
CA GLU A 35 -0.45 2.32 0.50
C GLU A 35 0.51 2.25 1.71
N ASP A 36 0.46 3.25 2.60
CA ASP A 36 1.26 3.27 3.82
C ASP A 36 1.03 2.02 4.69
N LEU A 37 -0.24 1.61 4.86
CA LEU A 37 -0.59 0.40 5.61
C LEU A 37 -0.02 -0.87 4.95
N ARG A 38 0.00 -0.92 3.61
CA ARG A 38 0.56 -2.05 2.86
C ARG A 38 2.08 -2.10 2.97
N ASP A 39 2.74 -0.96 2.99
CA ASP A 39 4.18 -0.86 3.21
C ASP A 39 4.57 -1.30 4.62
N ILE A 40 3.83 -0.84 5.64
CA ILE A 40 4.00 -1.31 7.02
C ILE A 40 3.79 -2.82 7.08
N GLN A 41 2.72 -3.34 6.47
CA GLN A 41 2.46 -4.78 6.45
C GLN A 41 3.59 -5.56 5.76
N SER A 42 4.17 -5.02 4.69
CA SER A 42 5.30 -5.62 3.98
C SER A 42 6.55 -5.67 4.86
N ALA A 43 6.85 -4.58 5.58
CA ALA A 43 7.97 -4.51 6.51
C ALA A 43 7.79 -5.47 7.70
N GLU A 44 6.61 -5.49 8.31
CA GLU A 44 6.28 -6.38 9.44
C GLU A 44 6.42 -7.86 9.06
N ARG A 45 6.00 -8.25 7.85
CA ARG A 45 6.18 -9.62 7.36
C ARG A 45 7.65 -10.04 7.24
N ARG A 46 8.57 -9.08 7.14
CA ARG A 46 10.02 -9.31 7.02
C ARG A 46 10.77 -8.93 8.30
N ARG A 47 10.06 -8.66 9.39
CA ARG A 47 10.65 -8.19 10.66
C ARG A 47 11.76 -9.11 11.19
N ASN A 48 11.63 -10.42 10.94
CA ASN A 48 12.60 -11.44 11.37
C ASN A 48 13.50 -11.95 10.22
N GLU A 49 13.55 -11.23 9.09
CA GLU A 49 14.44 -11.60 8.00
C GLU A 49 15.91 -11.40 8.43
N PRO A 50 16.80 -12.40 8.23
CA PRO A 50 18.19 -12.26 8.62
C PRO A 50 18.85 -11.14 7.84
N SER A 51 19.62 -10.30 8.55
CA SER A 51 20.45 -9.29 7.90
C SER A 51 21.52 -9.95 7.05
N ILE A 52 21.78 -9.38 5.88
CA ILE A 52 22.83 -9.83 4.97
C ILE A 52 23.76 -8.67 4.64
N GLU A 53 25.05 -8.99 4.49
CA GLU A 53 26.04 -8.03 3.99
C GLU A 53 25.63 -7.48 2.62
N TYR A 54 25.73 -6.16 2.45
CA TYR A 54 25.34 -5.50 1.20
C TYR A 54 26.11 -6.06 -0.01
N SER A 55 27.39 -6.37 0.18
CA SER A 55 28.24 -6.98 -0.86
C SER A 55 27.69 -8.33 -1.34
N THR A 56 27.17 -9.15 -0.42
CA THR A 56 26.54 -10.45 -0.69
C THR A 56 25.22 -10.27 -1.44
N TYR A 57 24.38 -9.33 -1.00
CA TYR A 57 23.14 -8.97 -1.70
C TYR A 57 23.41 -8.53 -3.16
N ARG A 58 24.36 -7.61 -3.36
CA ARG A 58 24.68 -7.04 -4.67
C ARG A 58 25.16 -8.11 -5.66
N LYS A 59 26.04 -9.02 -5.22
CA LYS A 59 26.50 -10.15 -6.04
C LYS A 59 25.35 -11.05 -6.48
N LYS A 60 24.44 -11.43 -5.55
CA LYS A 60 23.26 -12.26 -5.86
C LYS A 60 22.33 -11.59 -6.89
N ARG A 61 22.04 -10.29 -6.72
CA ARG A 61 21.16 -9.55 -7.63
C ARG A 61 21.70 -9.48 -9.06
N LEU A 62 23.01 -9.22 -9.21
CA LEU A 62 23.68 -9.13 -10.52
C LEU A 62 23.82 -10.48 -11.22
N ALA A 63 24.00 -11.57 -10.46
CA ALA A 63 24.03 -12.93 -11.01
C ALA A 63 22.66 -13.32 -11.60
N ASN A 64 21.56 -13.04 -10.88
CA ASN A 64 20.20 -13.33 -11.32
C ASN A 64 19.76 -12.53 -12.57
N THR A 65 20.37 -11.37 -12.84
CA THR A 65 20.09 -10.57 -14.04
C THR A 65 20.83 -11.07 -15.27
N LYS A 66 22.00 -11.69 -15.10
CA LYS A 66 22.75 -12.32 -16.20
C LYS A 66 22.14 -13.64 -16.67
N SER A 67 21.50 -14.39 -15.77
CA SER A 67 20.85 -15.67 -16.11
C SER A 67 19.51 -15.54 -16.87
N ARG A 68 18.98 -14.32 -16.99
CA ARG A 68 17.69 -14.02 -17.65
C ARG A 68 17.84 -13.36 -19.04
N ARG A 69 19.07 -13.23 -19.53
CA ARG A 69 19.40 -12.81 -20.89
C ARG A 69 20.00 -13.99 -21.63
#